data_AF-A0A1B6NTL6-F1
#
_entry.id   AF-A0A1B6NTL6-F1
#
_cell.length_a   1.000
_cell.length_b   1.000
_cell.length_c   1.000
_cell.angle_alpha   90.00
_cell.angle_beta   90.00
_cell.angle_gamma   90.00
#
_symmetry.space_group_name_H-M   'P 1'
#
loop_
_entity.id
_entity.type
_entity.pdbx_description
1 polymer ?
#
loop_
_entity_poly.entity_id
_entity_poly.type
_entity_poly.pdbx_seq_one_letter_code
_entity_poly.pdbx_strand_id
1 'polypeptide(L)' 'MVGRALVSELSKNSNIEIVTASRDQLDLTNQFAVKQFFKSHRVDEVYWRPQKWGE' A
#
# COMPACT_ATOMS: atom_id res chain seq x y z
N MET A 1 0.86 12.75 -4.66
CA MET A 1 2.15 12.68 -5.41
C MET A 1 3.26 11.88 -4.72
N VAL A 2 3.24 11.65 -3.40
CA VAL A 2 4.36 10.98 -2.68
C VAL A 2 4.47 9.46 -2.95
N GLY A 3 3.35 8.75 -3.06
CA GLY A 3 3.39 7.30 -3.33
C GLY A 3 4.01 6.94 -4.68
N ARG A 4 3.82 7.78 -5.71
CA ARG A 4 4.34 7.52 -7.06
C ARG A 4 5.86 7.67 -7.15
N ALA A 5 6.45 8.62 -6.41
CA ALA A 5 7.90 8.77 -6.34
C ALA A 5 8.56 7.58 -5.63
N LEU A 6 7.95 7.10 -4.53
CA LEU A 6 8.45 5.93 -3.80
C LEU A 6 8.39 4.66 -4.65
N VAL A 7 7.26 4.40 -5.33
CA VAL A 7 7.14 3.27 -6.26
C VAL A 7 8.20 3.37 -7.36
N SER A 8 8.40 4.56 -7.95
CA SER A 8 9.40 4.76 -9.00
C SER A 8 10.83 4.49 -8.55
N GLU A 9 11.19 4.80 -7.30
CA GLU A 9 12.52 4.50 -6.75
C GLU A 9 12.67 3.01 -6.39
N LEU A 10 11.66 2.42 -5.74
CA LEU A 10 11.68 1.01 -5.35
C LEU A 10 11.67 0.08 -6.57
N SER A 11 10.99 0.45 -7.66
CA SER A 11 10.96 -0.31 -8.91
C SER A 11 12.33 -0.46 -9.57
N LYS A 12 13.32 0.36 -9.20
CA LYS A 12 14.71 0.21 -9.70
C LYS A 12 15.40 -1.03 -9.12
N ASN A 13 14.91 -1.56 -8.01
CA ASN A 13 15.44 -2.76 -7.39
C ASN A 13 14.58 -3.97 -7.79
N SER A 14 15.13 -4.87 -8.60
CA SER A 14 14.45 -6.09 -9.07
C SER A 14 14.15 -7.10 -7.97
N ASN A 15 14.75 -6.95 -6.79
CA ASN A 15 14.52 -7.85 -5.65
C ASN A 15 13.32 -7.43 -4.79
N ILE A 16 12.66 -6.31 -5.12
CA ILE A 16 11.52 -5.79 -4.36
C ILE A 16 10.24 -6.03 -5.19
N GLU A 17 9.33 -6.82 -4.65
CA GLU A 17 7.99 -6.96 -5.18
C GLU A 17 7.09 -5.85 -4.60
N ILE A 18 6.59 -4.97 -5.49
CA ILE A 18 5.78 -3.84 -5.06
C ILE A 18 4.31 -4.18 -5.24
N VAL A 19 3.60 -4.34 -4.14
CA VAL A 19 2.14 -4.48 -4.11
C VAL A 19 1.51 -3.11 -3.86
N THR A 20 0.64 -2.67 -4.77
CA THR A 20 -0.13 -1.42 -4.60
C THR A 20 -1.62 -1.70 -4.72
N ALA A 21 -2.42 -1.02 -3.90
CA ALA A 21 -3.88 -1.07 -3.96
C ALA A 21 -4.44 0.35 -3.94
N SER A 22 -5.38 0.65 -4.84
CA SER A 22 -6.18 1.86 -4.78
C SER A 22 -7.22 1.76 -3.66
N ARG A 23 -7.83 2.90 -3.28
CA ARG A 23 -8.89 2.93 -2.26
C ARG A 23 -10.10 2.06 -2.64
N ASP A 24 -10.41 1.98 -3.94
CA ASP A 24 -11.51 1.15 -4.44
C ASP A 24 -11.17 -0.35 -4.40
N GLN A 25 -9.88 -0.69 -4.46
CA GLN A 25 -9.38 -2.06 -4.36
C GLN A 25 -9.22 -2.52 -2.91
N LEU A 26 -8.86 -1.60 -2.01
CA LEU A 26 -8.71 -1.87 -0.58
C LEU A 26 -9.12 -0.65 0.24
N ASP A 27 -10.28 -0.74 0.87
CA ASP A 27 -10.70 0.23 1.86
C ASP A 27 -9.95 0.00 3.18
N LEU A 28 -9.00 0.89 3.48
CA LEU A 28 -8.19 0.83 4.70
C LEU A 28 -9.00 1.07 5.98
N THR A 29 -10.23 1.59 5.89
CA THR A 29 -11.13 1.71 7.05
C THR A 29 -11.79 0.37 7.40
N ASN A 30 -11.92 -0.52 6.41
CA ASN A 30 -12.48 -1.86 6.60
C ASN A 30 -11.39 -2.85 7.05
N GLN A 31 -11.32 -3.07 8.36
CA GLN A 31 -10.35 -3.96 8.99
C GLN A 31 -10.45 -5.42 8.51
N PHE A 32 -11.62 -5.88 8.08
CA PHE A 32 -11.78 -7.23 7.52
C PHE A 32 -11.09 -7.33 6.16
N ALA A 33 -11.33 -6.36 5.28
CA ALA A 33 -10.70 -6.29 3.96
C ALA A 33 -9.17 -6.20 4.07
N VAL A 34 -8.67 -5.36 4.98
CA VAL A 34 -7.23 -5.24 5.26
C VAL A 34 -6.65 -6.58 5.72
N LYS A 35 -7.29 -7.28 6.67
CA LYS A 35 -6.80 -8.60 7.11
C LYS A 35 -6.75 -9.64 5.99
N GLN A 36 -7.75 -9.65 5.10
CA GLN A 36 -7.75 -10.56 3.94
C GLN A 36 -6.64 -10.19 2.95
N PHE A 37 -6.41 -8.91 2.72
CA PHE A 37 -5.35 -8.41 1.85
C PHE A 37 -3.96 -8.83 2.36
N PHE A 38 -3.68 -8.66 3.65
CA PHE A 38 -2.43 -9.08 4.30
C PHE A 38 -2.27 -10.60 4.39
N LYS A 39 -3.36 -11.38 4.37
CA LYS A 39 -3.27 -12.84 4.32
C LYS A 39 -2.98 -13.37 2.91
N SER A 40 -3.49 -12.68 1.90
CA SER A 40 -3.28 -13.03 0.49
C SER A 40 -1.92 -12.58 -0.04
N HIS A 41 -1.39 -11.48 0.49
CA HIS A 41 -0.07 -10.96 0.13
C HIS A 41 0.85 -11.05 1.34
N ARG A 42 1.97 -11.78 1.22
CA ARG A 42 3.00 -11.81 2.26
C ARG A 42 3.77 -10.48 2.24
N VAL A 43 3.23 -9.48 2.91
CA VAL A 43 3.83 -8.15 2.98
C VAL A 43 4.87 -8.10 4.10
N ASP A 44 6.13 -7.88 3.75
CA ASP A 44 7.22 -7.73 4.73
C ASP A 44 7.28 -6.32 5.32
N GLU A 45 7.09 -5.29 4.49
CA GLU A 45 7.15 -3.88 4.88
C GLU A 45 5.95 -3.09 4.37
N VAL A 46 5.39 -2.22 5.22
CA VAL A 46 4.21 -1.41 4.89
C VAL A 46 4.56 0.07 4.90
N TYR A 47 4.52 0.70 3.75
CA TYR A 47 4.69 2.15 3.62
C TYR A 47 3.33 2.85 3.51
N TRP A 48 2.82 3.32 4.65
CA TRP A 48 1.57 4.09 4.72
C TRP A 48 1.87 5.61 4.77
N ARG A 49 1.22 6.39 3.89
CA ARG A 49 1.12 7.85 4.01
C ARG A 49 -0.33 8.25 4.32
N PRO A 50 -0.65 8.72 5.55
CA PRO A 50 -2.01 9.14 5.86
C PRO A 50 -2.32 10.40 5.05
N GLN A 51 -3.39 10.37 4.26
CA GLN A 51 -4.03 11.60 3.81
C GLN A 51 -4.81 12.14 5.00
N LYS A 52 -4.51 13.37 5.41
CA LYS A 52 -5.23 14.05 6.48
C LYS A 52 -6.69 14.20 6.02
N TRP A 53 -7.62 13.51 6.67
CA TRP A 53 -9.02 13.93 6.64
C TRP A 53 -9.11 15.22 7.45
N GLY A 54 -9.59 16.29 6.82
CA GLY A 54 -9.66 17.62 7.41
C GLY A 54 -10.59 17.70 8.62
N GLU A 55 -10.37 18.75 9.40
CA GLU A 55 -11.45 19.48 10.07
C GLU A 55 -12.20 20.32 9.03
#